data_AF-A0A9D4RSJ2-F1
#
_entry.id   AF-A0A9D4RSJ2-F1
#
_cell.length_a   1.000
_cell.length_b   1.000
_cell.length_c   1.000
_cell.angle_alpha   90.00
_cell.angle_beta   90.00
_cell.angle_gamma   90.00
#
_symmetry.space_group_name_H-M   'P 1'
#
loop_
_entity.id
_entity.type
_entity.pdbx_description
1 polymer ?
#
loop_
_entity_poly.entity_id
_entity_poly.type
_entity_poly.pdbx_seq_one_letter_code
_entity_poly.pdbx_strand_id
1 'polypeptide(L)' 'MMETRDPLQWHFKQLDHAMGLSFKANFNFALVGHLLKGFRHPIQTTVSRTIRILHHLLAITSKPLGR' A
#
# COMPACT_ATOMS: atom_id res chain seq x y z
N MET A 1 7.78 12.00 -12.44
CA MET A 1 7.36 10.92 -11.49
C MET A 1 7.76 11.19 -10.04
N MET A 2 8.83 11.96 -9.76
CA MET A 2 9.13 12.38 -8.38
C MET A 2 8.25 13.54 -7.88
N GLU A 3 7.86 14.48 -8.74
CA GLU A 3 7.08 15.67 -8.34
C GLU A 3 5.67 15.38 -7.80
N THR A 4 5.05 14.26 -8.21
CA THR A 4 3.78 13.80 -7.64
C THR A 4 3.94 13.25 -6.21
N ARG A 5 5.17 13.05 -5.72
CA ARG A 5 5.44 12.44 -4.41
C ARG A 5 5.62 13.46 -3.30
N ASP A 6 6.06 14.67 -3.62
CA ASP A 6 6.23 15.77 -2.66
C ASP A 6 4.98 16.03 -1.82
N PRO A 7 3.76 16.15 -2.39
CA PRO A 7 2.56 16.34 -1.59
C PRO A 7 2.19 15.10 -0.73
N LEU A 8 2.68 13.91 -1.05
CA LEU A 8 2.41 12.68 -0.31
C LEU A 8 3.47 12.35 0.74
N GLN A 9 4.52 13.16 0.88
CA GLN A 9 5.66 12.85 1.74
C GLN A 9 5.24 12.56 3.20
N TRP A 10 4.29 13.31 3.74
CA TRP A 10 3.77 13.09 5.10
C TRP A 10 3.01 11.76 5.24
N HIS A 11 2.25 11.36 4.22
CA HIS A 11 1.57 10.07 4.20
C HIS A 11 2.58 8.92 4.17
N PHE A 12 3.66 9.08 3.39
CA PHE A 12 4.75 8.10 3.40
C PHE A 12 5.45 8.05 4.75
N LYS A 13 5.69 9.17 5.44
CA LYS A 13 6.29 9.13 6.79
C LYS A 13 5.44 8.35 7.80
N GLN A 14 4.11 8.49 7.75
CA GLN A 14 3.21 7.73 8.62
C GLN A 14 3.27 6.23 8.32
N LEU A 15 3.27 5.86 7.04
CA LEU A 15 3.41 4.49 6.59
C LEU A 15 4.77 3.88 6.95
N ASP A 16 5.84 4.66 6.82
CA ASP A 16 7.20 4.28 7.20
C ASP A 16 7.26 3.96 8.70
N HIS A 17 6.68 4.83 9.53
CA HIS A 17 6.60 4.60 10.97
C HIS A 17 5.78 3.36 11.31
N ALA A 18 4.64 3.14 10.64
CA ALA A 18 3.77 2.00 10.88
C ALA A 18 4.40 0.65 10.50
N MET A 19 5.33 0.65 9.55
CA MET A 19 5.97 -0.56 8.99
C MET A 19 7.43 -0.74 9.41
N GLY A 20 8.07 0.27 10.00
CA GLY A 20 9.50 0.25 10.31
C GLY A 20 10.40 0.18 9.07
N LEU A 21 9.86 0.52 7.89
CA LEU A 21 10.52 0.37 6.60
C LEU A 21 10.13 1.53 5.70
N SER A 22 11.10 2.03 4.92
CA SER A 22 10.80 3.11 3.99
C SER A 22 9.94 2.62 2.82
N PHE A 23 8.73 3.15 2.67
CA PHE A 23 7.89 2.99 1.48
C PHE A 23 8.53 3.60 0.23
N LYS A 24 9.46 4.54 0.39
CA LYS A 24 10.21 5.10 -0.75
C LYS A 24 11.26 4.12 -1.28
N ALA A 25 12.03 3.50 -0.40
CA ALA A 25 13.13 2.61 -0.78
C ALA A 25 12.72 1.13 -0.93
N ASN A 26 11.76 0.68 -0.12
CA ASN A 26 11.37 -0.73 0.04
C ASN A 26 9.87 -0.93 -0.17
N PHE A 27 9.30 -0.24 -1.17
CA PHE A 27 7.86 -0.16 -1.41
C PHE A 27 7.15 -1.53 -1.38
N ASN A 28 7.64 -2.51 -2.15
CA ASN A 28 6.98 -3.82 -2.27
C ASN A 28 6.87 -4.54 -0.93
N PHE A 29 7.96 -4.59 -0.16
CA PHE A 29 7.96 -5.27 1.14
C PHE A 29 7.12 -4.50 2.16
N ALA A 30 7.24 -3.17 2.21
CA ALA A 30 6.45 -2.33 3.11
C ALA A 30 4.94 -2.43 2.81
N LEU A 31 4.56 -2.47 1.54
CA LEU A 31 3.19 -2.64 1.08
C LEU A 31 2.64 -4.03 1.46
N VAL A 32 3.36 -5.10 1.15
CA VAL A 32 2.94 -6.48 1.49
C VAL A 32 2.79 -6.63 3.01
N GLY A 33 3.73 -6.12 3.79
CA GLY A 33 3.64 -6.13 5.25
C GLY A 33 2.43 -5.35 5.76
N HIS A 34 2.13 -4.19 5.16
CA HIS A 34 0.98 -3.37 5.54
C HIS A 34 -0.36 -4.09 5.24
N LEU A 35 -0.46 -4.73 4.08
CA LEU A 35 -1.61 -5.55 3.70
C LEU A 35 -1.76 -6.76 4.65
N LEU A 36 -0.67 -7.45 4.98
CA LEU A 36 -0.72 -8.58 5.91
C LEU A 36 -1.19 -8.17 7.31
N LYS A 37 -0.72 -7.00 7.79
CA LYS A 37 -1.16 -6.42 9.07
C LYS A 37 -2.65 -6.08 9.06
N GLY A 38 -3.15 -5.50 7.97
CA GLY A 38 -4.58 -5.19 7.80
C GLY A 38 -5.47 -6.43 7.69
N PHE A 39 -4.98 -7.49 7.03
CA PHE A 39 -5.72 -8.75 6.90
C PHE A 39 -5.86 -9.51 8.23
N ARG A 40 -4.87 -9.38 9.12
CA ARG A 40 -4.89 -9.98 10.47
C ARG A 40 -5.57 -9.09 11.53
N HIS A 41 -6.21 -8.01 11.11
CA HIS A 41 -6.81 -7.05 12.03
C HIS A 41 -8.06 -7.63 12.72
N PRO A 42 -8.27 -7.41 14.03
CA PRO A 42 -9.43 -7.96 14.75
C PRO A 42 -10.77 -7.38 14.28
N ILE A 43 -10.76 -6.17 13.69
CA ILE A 43 -11.97 -5.52 13.17
C ILE A 43 -12.22 -5.97 11.72
N GLN A 44 -13.36 -6.64 11.48
CA GLN A 44 -13.73 -7.21 10.18
C GLN A 44 -13.82 -6.16 9.05
N THR A 45 -14.24 -4.93 9.36
CA THR A 45 -14.33 -3.85 8.37
C THR A 45 -12.94 -3.44 7.86
N THR A 46 -11.91 -3.51 8.70
CA THR A 46 -10.51 -3.27 8.29
C THR A 46 -10.04 -4.37 7.35
N VAL A 47 -10.30 -5.65 7.68
CA VAL A 47 -9.95 -6.79 6.83
C VAL A 47 -10.60 -6.64 5.45
N SER A 48 -11.90 -6.35 5.39
CA SER A 48 -12.62 -6.14 4.13
C SER A 48 -12.06 -4.98 3.31
N ARG A 49 -11.67 -3.87 3.97
CA ARG A 49 -11.01 -2.75 3.29
C ARG A 49 -9.65 -3.15 2.72
N THR A 50 -8.84 -3.87 3.47
CA THR A 50 -7.53 -4.37 3.03
C THR A 50 -7.64 -5.27 1.80
N ILE A 51 -8.61 -6.20 1.80
CA ILE A 51 -8.89 -7.07 0.65
C ILE A 51 -9.26 -6.24 -0.58
N ARG A 52 -10.16 -5.24 -0.42
CA ARG A 52 -10.54 -4.34 -1.53
C ARG A 52 -9.34 -3.58 -2.11
N ILE A 53 -8.44 -3.07 -1.27
CA ILE A 53 -7.22 -2.39 -1.72
C ILE A 53 -6.34 -3.35 -2.54
N LEU A 54 -6.12 -4.57 -2.04
CA LEU A 54 -5.36 -5.58 -2.77
C LEU A 54 -5.98 -5.87 -4.14
N HIS A 55 -7.29 -6.12 -4.21
CA HIS A 55 -7.98 -6.32 -5.48
C HIS A 55 -7.83 -5.13 -6.42
N HIS A 56 -7.87 -3.91 -5.91
CA HIS A 56 -7.71 -2.70 -6.73
C HIS A 56 -6.29 -2.60 -7.31
N LEU A 57 -5.26 -2.89 -6.51
CA LEU A 57 -3.87 -2.92 -6.95
C LEU A 57 -3.65 -4.02 -8.02
N LEU A 58 -4.23 -5.20 -7.80
CA LEU A 58 -4.20 -6.29 -8.78
C LEU A 58 -4.91 -5.90 -10.08
N ALA A 59 -6.07 -5.24 -10.01
CA ALA A 59 -6.80 -4.79 -11.18
C ALA A 59 -6.06 -3.70 -11.97
N ILE A 60 -5.29 -2.84 -11.29
CA ILE A 60 -4.44 -1.84 -11.95
C ILE A 60 -3.27 -2.52 -12.66
N THR A 61 -2.62 -3.49 -12.00
CA THR A 61 -1.46 -4.21 -12.54
C THR A 61 -1.83 -5.25 -13.61
N SER A 62 -3.04 -5.79 -13.58
CA SER A 62 -3.53 -6.78 -14.55
C SER A 62 -4.03 -6.16 -15.87
N LYS A 63 -4.17 -4.83 -15.95
CA LYS A 63 -4.47 -4.16 -17.21
C LYS A 63 -3.23 -4.19 -18.10
N PRO A 64 -3.27 -4.79 -19.31
CA PRO A 64 -2.11 -4.79 -20.19
C PRO A 64 -1.73 -3.36 -20.53
N LEU A 65 -0.46 -3.05 -20.33
CA LEU A 65 0.16 -1.77 -20.65
C LEU A 65 0.32 -1.67 -22.19
N GLY A 66 -0.79 -1.60 -22.91
CA GLY A 66 -0.81 -1.60 -24.37
C GLY A 66 -1.88 -2.51 -24.94
N ARG A 67 -3.01 -1.93 -25.31
CA ARG A 67 -3.79 -2.34 -26.46
C ARG A 67 -4.03 -1.11 -27.31
#